data_AF-A0A2K9PR45-F1
#
_entry.id   AF-A0A2K9PR45-F1
#
_cell.length_a   1.000
_cell.length_b   1.000
_cell.length_c   1.000
_cell.angle_alpha   90.00
_cell.angle_beta   90.00
_cell.angle_gamma   90.00
#
_symmetry.space_group_name_H-M   'P 1'
#
loop_
_entity.id
_entity.type
_entity.pdbx_description
1 polymer ?
#
loop_
_entity_poly.entity_id
_entity_poly.type
_entity_poly.pdbx_seq_one_letter_code
_entity_poly.pdbx_strand_id
1 'polypeptide(L)'
;MSKYFSDGLKEIDKQVIEGLKTLPLSHNCPFRQLQSILDDKIIKANPCNIFEGEELAYFFYGKPTYFDDEAFLPVFLLFDFFENENVEHRIAPFDTGAYFKGHLDKNKKGNLNDANKGICLNDFCYDSDVGEDSIDYGKKIVNYFFTSNNHYYRNLIKKGIKHLSLPSAYYNKIVSGRSYTQYYDSRSSSIEVQFKKDFDLTKNKIIYALIPSDIGDLVKTKLKLLNPNVKIDVYMEEEFGYEEQHLRDLLTEAKVMVRNFLEVNGYFN
;
A
#
# COMPACT_ATOMS: atom_id res chain seq x y z
N MET A 1 4.05 15.83 23.57
CA MET A 1 3.35 15.08 22.50
C MET A 1 4.24 15.20 21.28
N SER A 2 4.65 14.08 20.66
CA SER A 2 5.59 14.15 19.52
C SER A 2 4.98 14.98 18.36
N LYS A 3 5.85 15.66 17.61
CA LYS A 3 5.48 16.39 16.40
C LYS A 3 5.15 15.43 15.25
N TYR A 4 5.83 14.29 15.19
CA TYR A 4 5.76 13.35 14.07
C TYR A 4 4.90 12.13 14.41
N PHE A 5 4.29 11.54 13.40
CA PHE A 5 3.58 10.26 13.52
C PHE A 5 4.55 9.12 13.88
N SER A 6 5.76 9.19 13.35
CA SER A 6 6.82 8.20 13.51
C SER A 6 7.38 8.09 14.92
N ASP A 7 7.64 9.20 15.63
CA ASP A 7 8.27 9.09 16.96
C ASP A 7 7.38 8.32 17.93
N GLY A 8 6.06 8.49 17.88
CA GLY A 8 5.15 7.72 18.71
C GLY A 8 5.23 6.22 18.43
N LEU A 9 5.34 5.83 17.16
CA LEU A 9 5.45 4.42 16.77
C LEU A 9 6.82 3.83 17.09
N LYS A 10 7.89 4.63 17.14
CA LYS A 10 9.23 4.18 17.57
C LYS A 10 9.23 3.64 19.01
N GLU A 11 8.38 4.19 19.88
CA GLU A 11 8.21 3.74 21.27
C GLU A 11 7.45 2.41 21.43
N ILE A 12 6.86 1.88 20.36
CA ILE A 12 6.22 0.56 20.42
C ILE A 12 7.29 -0.51 20.42
N ASP A 13 7.39 -1.22 21.55
CA ASP A 13 8.32 -2.34 21.75
C ASP A 13 8.12 -3.41 20.65
N LYS A 14 9.24 -3.89 20.11
CA LYS A 14 9.29 -4.94 19.09
C LYS A 14 8.57 -6.20 19.56
N GLN A 15 8.64 -6.55 20.85
CA GLN A 15 7.95 -7.70 21.42
C GLN A 15 6.42 -7.64 21.23
N VAL A 16 5.85 -6.42 21.16
CA VAL A 16 4.40 -6.23 20.96
C VAL A 16 3.99 -6.62 19.54
N ILE A 17 4.90 -6.53 18.57
CA ILE A 17 4.65 -6.81 17.15
C ILE A 17 5.25 -8.14 16.67
N GLU A 18 5.99 -8.88 17.50
CA GLU A 18 6.57 -10.19 17.16
C GLU A 18 5.52 -11.20 16.69
N GLY A 19 4.30 -11.13 17.24
CA GLY A 19 3.18 -11.97 16.82
C GLY A 19 2.56 -11.59 15.47
N LEU A 20 2.91 -10.44 14.89
CA LEU A 20 2.40 -9.98 13.59
C LEU A 20 3.34 -10.41 12.46
N LYS A 21 2.81 -11.15 11.48
CA LYS A 21 3.54 -11.42 10.24
C LYS A 21 3.65 -10.15 9.39
N THR A 22 4.79 -9.99 8.73
CA THR A 22 4.96 -8.94 7.72
C THR A 22 4.05 -9.24 6.54
N LEU A 23 3.23 -8.27 6.12
CA LEU A 23 2.46 -8.41 4.88
C LEU A 23 3.35 -8.17 3.66
N PRO A 24 3.13 -8.88 2.55
CA PRO A 24 3.83 -8.62 1.30
C PRO A 24 3.51 -7.22 0.78
N LEU A 25 4.40 -6.68 -0.06
CA LEU A 25 4.15 -5.41 -0.73
C LEU A 25 3.30 -5.63 -1.96
N SER A 26 2.35 -4.73 -2.18
CA SER A 26 1.46 -4.75 -3.33
C SER A 26 1.78 -3.63 -4.29
N HIS A 27 1.69 -3.91 -5.58
CA HIS A 27 1.85 -2.93 -6.65
C HIS A 27 0.74 -3.10 -7.67
N ASN A 28 0.14 -1.97 -8.07
CA ASN A 28 -0.92 -1.93 -9.07
C ASN A 28 -0.34 -1.22 -10.29
N CYS A 29 -0.53 -1.80 -11.48
CA CYS A 29 -0.07 -1.20 -12.72
C CYS A 29 -1.00 -1.57 -13.89
N PRO A 30 -1.06 -0.79 -14.97
CA PRO A 30 -1.71 -1.22 -16.20
C PRO A 30 -0.96 -2.41 -16.82
N PHE A 31 -1.67 -3.30 -17.53
CA PHE A 31 -1.04 -4.46 -18.18
C PHE A 31 0.13 -4.10 -19.11
N ARG A 32 0.06 -2.97 -19.82
CA ARG A 32 1.17 -2.49 -20.66
C ARG A 32 2.46 -2.31 -19.84
N GLN A 33 2.34 -1.78 -18.63
CA GLN A 33 3.49 -1.57 -17.75
C GLN A 33 4.02 -2.90 -17.18
N LEU A 34 3.14 -3.87 -16.92
CA LEU A 34 3.57 -5.22 -16.49
C LEU A 34 4.58 -5.82 -17.47
N GLN A 35 4.35 -5.69 -18.79
CA GLN A 35 5.30 -6.24 -19.78
C GLN A 35 6.70 -5.66 -19.61
N SER A 36 6.83 -4.33 -19.49
CA SER A 36 8.11 -3.69 -19.23
C SER A 36 8.71 -4.08 -17.89
N ILE A 37 7.89 -4.21 -16.83
CA ILE A 37 8.36 -4.65 -15.51
C ILE A 37 8.95 -6.06 -15.58
N LEU A 38 8.31 -6.98 -16.33
CA LEU A 38 8.78 -8.36 -16.46
C LEU A 38 10.03 -8.49 -17.35
N ASP A 39 10.14 -7.65 -18.38
CA ASP A 39 11.29 -7.64 -19.29
C ASP A 39 12.51 -7.00 -18.64
N ASP A 40 12.35 -5.84 -18.03
CA ASP A 40 13.41 -5.11 -17.32
C ASP A 40 13.71 -5.74 -15.94
N LYS A 41 12.78 -6.54 -15.41
CA LYS A 41 12.80 -7.09 -14.03
C LYS A 41 12.90 -6.01 -12.97
N ILE A 42 12.33 -4.84 -13.23
CA ILE A 42 12.42 -3.65 -12.38
C ILE A 42 11.08 -2.92 -12.38
N ILE A 43 10.63 -2.47 -11.21
CA ILE A 43 9.65 -1.39 -11.10
C ILE A 43 10.42 -0.08 -10.93
N LYS A 44 10.36 0.78 -11.96
CA LYS A 44 11.13 2.02 -11.99
C LYS A 44 10.57 3.03 -11.00
N ALA A 45 11.47 3.70 -10.28
CA ALA A 45 11.14 4.93 -9.59
C ALA A 45 10.87 6.02 -10.64
N ASN A 46 9.80 6.81 -10.44
CA ASN A 46 9.43 7.87 -11.37
C ASN A 46 9.36 9.21 -10.64
N PRO A 47 9.57 10.34 -11.35
CA PRO A 47 9.43 11.67 -10.77
C PRO A 47 8.10 11.85 -10.05
N CYS A 48 8.16 12.28 -8.80
CA CYS A 48 7.00 12.50 -7.96
C CYS A 48 6.52 13.95 -8.04
N ASN A 49 5.22 14.14 -8.25
CA ASN A 49 4.58 15.46 -8.22
C ASN A 49 4.11 15.90 -6.81
N ILE A 50 4.16 15.00 -5.83
CA ILE A 50 3.80 15.28 -4.43
C ILE A 50 5.05 15.67 -3.65
N PHE A 51 6.12 14.89 -3.77
CA PHE A 51 7.42 15.09 -3.14
C PHE A 51 8.40 15.63 -4.19
N GLU A 52 8.39 16.96 -4.36
CA GLU A 52 9.13 17.63 -5.43
C GLU A 52 10.63 17.28 -5.41
N GLY A 53 11.14 16.87 -6.57
CA GLY A 53 12.56 16.50 -6.74
C GLY A 53 12.90 15.06 -6.36
N GLU A 54 11.92 14.26 -5.92
CA GLU A 54 12.11 12.83 -5.63
C GLU A 54 11.65 11.94 -6.79
N GLU A 55 12.33 10.81 -6.97
CA GLU A 55 11.89 9.71 -7.80
C GLU A 55 11.45 8.55 -6.90
N LEU A 56 10.20 8.11 -7.06
CA LEU A 56 9.58 7.15 -6.14
C LEU A 56 8.96 5.97 -6.89
N ALA A 57 9.15 4.76 -6.35
CA ALA A 57 8.40 3.56 -6.71
C ALA A 57 7.37 3.26 -5.62
N TYR A 58 6.09 3.18 -6.00
CA TYR A 58 4.97 3.12 -5.07
C TYR A 58 4.45 1.70 -4.85
N PHE A 59 4.24 1.38 -3.57
CA PHE A 59 3.70 0.11 -3.11
C PHE A 59 2.73 0.35 -1.95
N PHE A 60 1.94 -0.69 -1.62
CA PHE A 60 1.10 -0.70 -0.43
C PHE A 60 1.31 -1.97 0.39
N TYR A 61 1.15 -1.87 1.70
CA TYR A 61 1.30 -2.99 2.63
C TYR A 61 0.11 -3.95 2.53
N GLY A 62 0.27 -5.04 1.79
CA GLY A 62 -0.64 -6.19 1.70
C GLY A 62 -1.99 -6.01 1.01
N LYS A 63 -2.48 -4.79 0.77
CA LYS A 63 -3.84 -4.55 0.21
C LYS A 63 -3.81 -3.99 -1.20
N PRO A 64 -4.70 -4.44 -2.09
CA PRO A 64 -5.15 -3.65 -3.24
C PRO A 64 -5.85 -2.38 -2.75
N THR A 65 -5.41 -1.22 -3.22
CA THR A 65 -5.87 0.09 -2.71
C THR A 65 -6.65 0.90 -3.73
N TYR A 66 -6.17 0.93 -4.98
CA TYR A 66 -6.73 1.73 -6.07
C TYR A 66 -6.18 1.28 -7.42
N PHE A 67 -7.03 1.31 -8.44
CA PHE A 67 -6.62 1.28 -9.84
C PHE A 67 -6.86 2.66 -10.43
N ASP A 68 -5.93 3.13 -11.25
CA ASP A 68 -6.11 4.41 -11.91
C ASP A 68 -7.38 4.39 -12.78
N ASP A 69 -8.12 5.49 -12.84
CA ASP A 69 -9.34 5.59 -13.65
C ASP A 69 -9.03 5.39 -15.15
N GLU A 70 -7.77 5.63 -15.54
CA GLU A 70 -7.22 5.39 -16.88
C GLU A 70 -6.52 4.02 -17.02
N ALA A 71 -6.49 3.19 -15.98
CA ALA A 71 -5.85 1.89 -16.01
C ALA A 71 -6.66 0.91 -16.86
N PHE A 72 -6.36 0.86 -18.15
CA PHE A 72 -6.83 -0.20 -19.03
C PHE A 72 -6.17 -1.53 -18.63
N LEU A 73 -6.98 -2.56 -18.35
CA LEU A 73 -6.53 -3.89 -17.95
C LEU A 73 -5.60 -3.87 -16.73
N PRO A 74 -6.10 -3.47 -15.55
CA PRO A 74 -5.29 -3.34 -14.36
C PRO A 74 -4.71 -4.69 -13.90
N VAL A 75 -3.49 -4.63 -13.39
CA VAL A 75 -2.75 -5.76 -12.84
C VAL A 75 -2.47 -5.49 -11.38
N PHE A 76 -2.59 -6.53 -10.56
CA PHE A 76 -2.19 -6.51 -9.16
C PHE A 76 -1.07 -7.52 -8.92
N LEU A 77 0.02 -7.08 -8.28
CA LEU A 77 1.17 -7.90 -7.95
C LEU A 77 1.41 -7.88 -6.44
N LEU A 78 1.77 -9.03 -5.84
CA LEU A 78 2.37 -9.10 -4.51
C LEU A 78 3.81 -9.55 -4.58
N PHE A 79 4.64 -8.88 -3.78
CA PHE A 79 6.05 -9.17 -3.61
C PHE A 79 6.32 -9.63 -2.19
N ASP A 80 7.02 -10.75 -2.07
CA ASP A 80 7.64 -11.13 -0.81
C ASP A 80 8.72 -10.11 -0.50
N PHE A 81 8.50 -9.34 0.57
CA PHE A 81 9.42 -8.32 1.00
C PHE A 81 10.22 -8.85 2.18
N PHE A 82 11.45 -9.28 1.91
CA PHE A 82 12.38 -9.79 2.91
C PHE A 82 13.59 -8.85 3.08
N GLU A 83 13.58 -8.14 4.21
CA GLU A 83 14.63 -7.74 5.18
C GLU A 83 16.10 -7.43 4.75
N ASN A 84 16.54 -7.64 3.51
CA ASN A 84 17.96 -7.52 3.16
C ASN A 84 18.31 -6.39 2.19
N GLU A 85 17.34 -5.55 1.86
CA GLU A 85 17.59 -4.38 1.04
C GLU A 85 17.76 -3.17 1.95
N ASN A 86 19.03 -2.80 2.17
CA ASN A 86 19.51 -1.50 2.68
C ASN A 86 19.04 -0.35 1.76
N VAL A 87 17.73 -0.26 1.52
CA VAL A 87 17.10 0.64 0.57
C VAL A 87 16.19 1.55 1.36
N GLU A 88 16.53 2.84 1.33
CA GLU A 88 15.71 3.89 1.89
C GLU A 88 14.31 3.86 1.30
N HIS A 89 13.32 3.99 2.17
CA HIS A 89 11.93 4.09 1.79
C HIS A 89 11.17 4.95 2.77
N ARG A 90 10.03 5.45 2.31
CA ARG A 90 9.09 6.21 3.12
C ARG A 90 7.84 5.38 3.35
N ILE A 91 7.34 5.38 4.58
CA ILE A 91 6.08 4.74 4.94
C ILE A 91 5.10 5.81 5.40
N ALA A 92 3.88 5.77 4.86
CA ALA A 92 2.78 6.64 5.26
C ALA A 92 1.55 5.79 5.64
N PRO A 93 0.74 6.23 6.62
CA PRO A 93 -0.42 5.48 7.09
C PRO A 93 -1.66 5.60 6.18
N PHE A 94 -1.49 6.12 4.96
CA PHE A 94 -2.53 6.26 3.93
C PHE A 94 -1.87 6.53 2.57
N ASP A 95 -2.69 6.53 1.52
CA ASP A 95 -2.27 6.96 0.18
C ASP A 95 -1.96 8.46 0.17
N THR A 96 -0.69 8.81 -0.01
CA THR A 96 -0.22 10.18 0.10
C THR A 96 -0.75 11.05 -1.04
N GLY A 97 -0.97 10.47 -2.23
CA GLY A 97 -1.56 11.15 -3.37
C GLY A 97 -3.03 11.46 -3.17
N ALA A 98 -3.79 10.52 -2.60
CA ALA A 98 -5.19 10.74 -2.26
C ALA A 98 -5.35 11.82 -1.18
N TYR A 99 -4.45 11.84 -0.19
CA TYR A 99 -4.41 12.90 0.80
C TYR A 99 -4.09 14.26 0.16
N PHE A 100 -3.02 14.33 -0.65
CA PHE A 100 -2.57 15.56 -1.29
C PHE A 100 -3.67 16.17 -2.20
N LYS A 101 -4.39 15.33 -2.96
CA LYS A 101 -5.51 15.76 -3.81
C LYS A 101 -6.78 16.14 -3.03
N GLY A 102 -6.81 15.94 -1.71
CA GLY A 102 -7.97 16.25 -0.85
C GLY A 102 -9.10 15.22 -0.94
N HIS A 103 -8.83 14.00 -1.43
CA HIS A 103 -9.82 12.92 -1.48
C HIS A 103 -10.12 12.36 -0.08
N LEU A 104 -9.09 12.29 0.77
CA LEU A 104 -9.22 11.75 2.14
C LEU A 104 -9.69 12.79 3.16
N ASP A 105 -9.46 14.07 2.88
CA ASP A 105 -9.93 15.18 3.69
C ASP A 105 -10.25 16.40 2.82
N LYS A 106 -11.54 16.64 2.58
CA LYS A 106 -12.02 17.75 1.74
C LYS A 106 -11.57 19.14 2.21
N ASN A 107 -11.19 19.28 3.49
CA ASN A 107 -10.75 20.55 4.06
C ASN A 107 -9.25 20.82 3.85
N LYS A 108 -8.50 19.84 3.31
CA LYS A 108 -7.07 19.96 3.02
C LYS A 108 -6.79 19.47 1.60
N LYS A 109 -6.72 20.40 0.64
CA LYS A 109 -5.89 20.21 -0.55
C LYS A 109 -4.45 20.38 -0.09
N GLY A 110 -3.69 19.29 -0.07
CA GLY A 110 -2.37 19.24 0.55
C GLY A 110 -1.45 20.31 -0.02
N ASN A 111 -0.81 21.06 0.87
CA ASN A 111 0.47 21.68 0.55
C ASN A 111 1.47 20.99 1.47
N LEU A 112 2.62 20.53 0.93
CA LEU A 112 3.70 19.91 1.71
C LEU A 112 4.10 20.77 2.92
N ASN A 113 3.90 22.09 2.83
CA ASN A 113 4.39 23.10 3.76
C ASN A 113 3.31 24.03 4.33
N ASP A 114 2.00 23.69 4.30
CA ASP A 114 0.96 24.57 4.92
C ASP A 114 0.96 24.46 6.46
N ALA A 115 2.10 24.78 7.07
CA ALA A 115 2.31 24.86 8.51
C ALA A 115 1.38 25.89 9.18
N ASN A 116 0.81 26.83 8.41
CA ASN A 116 -0.17 27.80 8.90
C ASN A 116 -1.46 27.15 9.42
N LYS A 117 -1.70 25.85 9.12
CA LYS A 117 -2.84 25.05 9.63
C LYS A 117 -2.44 23.80 10.45
N GLY A 118 -1.18 23.69 10.85
CA GLY A 118 -0.75 22.86 11.99
C GLY A 118 -0.31 21.41 11.76
N ILE A 119 -0.62 20.74 10.64
CA ILE A 119 -0.09 19.40 10.30
C ILE A 119 0.15 19.32 8.80
N CYS A 120 1.38 19.00 8.38
CA CYS A 120 1.75 18.77 7.00
C CYS A 120 1.85 17.26 6.65
N LEU A 121 1.98 16.94 5.36
CA LEU A 121 2.05 15.54 4.90
C LEU A 121 3.25 14.80 5.50
N ASN A 122 4.42 15.46 5.55
CA ASN A 122 5.64 14.87 6.12
C ASN A 122 5.49 14.54 7.61
N ASP A 123 4.58 15.19 8.33
CA ASP A 123 4.33 14.86 9.74
C ASP A 123 3.71 13.45 9.92
N PHE A 124 3.14 12.87 8.85
CA PHE A 124 2.62 11.50 8.84
C PHE A 124 3.65 10.46 8.42
N CYS A 125 4.71 10.89 7.75
CA CYS A 125 5.65 10.00 7.10
C CYS A 125 6.73 9.53 8.07
N TYR A 126 7.19 8.31 7.82
CA TYR A 126 8.41 7.77 8.38
C TYR A 126 9.37 7.50 7.24
N ASP A 127 10.50 8.17 7.26
CA ASP A 127 11.62 7.87 6.38
C ASP A 127 12.51 6.85 7.10
N SER A 128 12.73 5.68 6.48
CA SER A 128 13.65 4.68 6.99
C SER A 128 15.09 5.10 6.68
N ASP A 129 15.96 4.96 7.67
CA ASP A 129 17.40 5.06 7.46
C ASP A 129 17.97 3.72 6.98
N VAL A 130 19.07 3.76 6.23
CA VAL A 130 19.77 2.56 5.77
C VAL A 130 20.19 1.72 6.98
N GLY A 131 19.77 0.45 7.02
CA GLY A 131 20.06 -0.49 8.10
C GLY A 131 19.10 -0.42 9.28
N GLU A 132 18.06 0.42 9.24
CA GLU A 132 16.96 0.37 10.20
C GLU A 132 16.00 -0.77 9.86
N ASP A 133 15.52 -1.49 10.88
CA ASP A 133 14.50 -2.53 10.73
C ASP A 133 13.11 -1.89 10.51
N SER A 134 12.95 -1.35 9.32
CA SER A 134 11.78 -0.59 8.90
C SER A 134 10.55 -1.46 8.63
N ILE A 135 10.73 -2.79 8.50
CA ILE A 135 9.65 -3.78 8.36
C ILE A 135 8.68 -3.68 9.53
N ASP A 136 9.21 -3.40 10.71
CA ASP A 136 8.44 -3.24 11.92
C ASP A 136 7.52 -2.03 11.86
N TYR A 137 7.79 -1.01 11.04
CA TYR A 137 6.96 0.19 11.01
C TYR A 137 5.55 -0.08 10.46
N GLY A 138 5.43 -0.86 9.38
CA GLY A 138 4.12 -1.32 8.88
C GLY A 138 3.35 -2.10 9.95
N LYS A 139 4.04 -3.03 10.64
CA LYS A 139 3.46 -3.79 11.76
C LYS A 139 3.06 -2.89 12.92
N LYS A 140 3.84 -1.85 13.24
CA LYS A 140 3.55 -0.86 14.29
C LYS A 140 2.26 -0.10 13.99
N ILE A 141 2.07 0.34 12.74
CA ILE A 141 0.80 0.96 12.31
C ILE A 141 -0.35 -0.04 12.47
N VAL A 142 -0.20 -1.27 11.98
CA VAL A 142 -1.22 -2.32 12.10
C VAL A 142 -1.59 -2.59 13.55
N ASN A 143 -0.61 -2.85 14.40
CA ASN A 143 -0.81 -3.12 15.83
C ASN A 143 -1.50 -1.95 16.54
N TYR A 144 -1.05 -0.72 16.27
CA TYR A 144 -1.52 0.45 16.97
C TYR A 144 -2.96 0.84 16.58
N PHE A 145 -3.29 0.82 15.28
CA PHE A 145 -4.61 1.25 14.80
C PHE A 145 -5.62 0.11 14.57
N PHE A 146 -5.17 -1.12 14.34
CA PHE A 146 -6.04 -2.22 13.89
C PHE A 146 -5.94 -3.49 14.74
N THR A 147 -4.90 -3.69 15.56
CA THR A 147 -4.66 -4.87 16.41
C THR A 147 -4.11 -6.09 15.66
N SER A 148 -4.60 -6.44 14.46
CA SER A 148 -4.07 -7.56 13.67
C SER A 148 -4.11 -7.29 12.16
N ASN A 149 -3.40 -8.10 11.37
CA ASN A 149 -3.41 -7.99 9.92
C ASN A 149 -4.82 -8.17 9.33
N ASN A 150 -5.62 -9.07 9.92
CA ASN A 150 -7.01 -9.28 9.50
C ASN A 150 -7.88 -8.03 9.76
N HIS A 151 -7.73 -7.41 10.94
CA HIS A 151 -8.44 -6.17 11.26
C HIS A 151 -8.00 -5.02 10.36
N TYR A 152 -6.70 -4.92 10.08
CA TYR A 152 -6.17 -3.97 9.11
C TYR A 152 -6.81 -4.20 7.75
N TYR A 153 -6.76 -5.42 7.20
CA TYR A 153 -7.37 -5.78 5.91
C TYR A 153 -8.85 -5.40 5.81
N ARG A 154 -9.60 -5.61 6.89
CA ARG A 154 -11.05 -5.35 6.98
C ARG A 154 -11.41 -3.93 7.41
N ASN A 155 -10.42 -3.06 7.61
CA ASN A 155 -10.59 -1.68 8.09
C ASN A 155 -11.37 -1.60 9.41
N LEU A 156 -11.03 -2.49 10.34
CA LEU A 156 -11.60 -2.56 11.69
C LEU A 156 -10.66 -1.84 12.66
N ILE A 157 -10.99 -0.58 12.96
CA ILE A 157 -10.17 0.27 13.83
C ILE A 157 -10.32 -0.14 15.29
N LYS A 158 -9.19 -0.18 16.01
CA LYS A 158 -9.10 -0.42 17.44
C LYS A 158 -9.86 0.66 18.21
N LYS A 159 -10.65 0.26 19.20
CA LYS A 159 -11.36 1.20 20.09
C LYS A 159 -10.42 1.74 21.16
N GLY A 160 -10.66 2.98 21.61
CA GLY A 160 -9.94 3.57 22.74
C GLY A 160 -8.46 3.85 22.48
N ILE A 161 -8.08 4.15 21.22
CA ILE A 161 -6.70 4.50 20.86
C ILE A 161 -6.27 5.75 21.64
N LYS A 162 -5.19 5.64 22.42
CA LYS A 162 -4.53 6.77 23.08
C LYS A 162 -3.53 7.40 22.11
N HIS A 163 -3.88 8.55 21.56
CA HIS A 163 -3.06 9.27 20.58
C HIS A 163 -1.68 9.68 21.12
N LEU A 164 -0.63 9.33 20.38
CA LEU A 164 0.78 9.58 20.74
C LEU A 164 1.27 10.94 20.22
N SER A 165 0.69 11.39 19.12
CA SER A 165 0.99 12.64 18.42
C SER A 165 -0.28 13.26 17.84
N LEU A 166 -0.22 14.56 17.50
CA LEU A 166 -1.31 15.22 16.79
C LEU A 166 -1.60 14.55 15.41
N PRO A 167 -0.58 14.18 14.60
CA PRO A 167 -0.78 13.35 13.42
C PRO A 167 -1.52 12.03 13.69
N SER A 168 -1.22 11.35 14.82
CA SER A 168 -1.90 10.08 15.14
C SER A 168 -3.40 10.26 15.43
N ALA A 169 -3.78 11.36 16.08
CA ALA A 169 -5.18 11.72 16.29
C ALA A 169 -5.87 12.07 14.96
N TYR A 170 -5.15 12.79 14.09
CA TYR A 170 -5.64 13.17 12.78
C TYR A 170 -5.87 11.97 11.86
N TYR A 171 -4.89 11.05 11.81
CA TYR A 171 -5.02 9.82 11.05
C TYR A 171 -6.21 9.00 11.56
N ASN A 172 -6.39 8.87 12.90
CA ASN A 172 -7.56 8.20 13.46
C ASN A 172 -8.88 8.79 12.95
N LYS A 173 -8.97 10.12 12.83
CA LYS A 173 -10.14 10.81 12.26
C LYS A 173 -10.34 10.47 10.78
N ILE A 174 -9.28 10.47 9.97
CA ILE A 174 -9.34 10.12 8.54
C ILE A 174 -9.87 8.68 8.39
N VAL A 175 -9.21 7.72 9.05
CA VAL A 175 -9.50 6.30 8.85
C VAL A 175 -10.83 5.85 9.50
N SER A 176 -11.25 6.50 10.59
CA SER A 176 -12.56 6.29 11.20
C SER A 176 -13.69 7.06 10.49
N GLY A 177 -13.33 7.97 9.59
CA GLY A 177 -14.20 8.94 8.91
C GLY A 177 -15.23 8.35 7.94
N ARG A 178 -15.63 7.08 8.10
CA ARG A 178 -16.79 6.43 7.44
C ARG A 178 -18.05 7.32 7.40
N SER A 179 -18.10 8.36 8.24
CA SER A 179 -19.20 9.29 8.44
C SER A 179 -19.34 10.43 7.40
N TYR A 180 -18.34 10.75 6.57
CA TYR A 180 -18.41 11.98 5.75
C TYR A 180 -18.89 11.80 4.30
N THR A 181 -18.88 10.58 3.77
CA THR A 181 -19.52 10.27 2.48
C THR A 181 -20.06 8.85 2.47
N GLN A 182 -21.09 8.62 1.68
CA GLN A 182 -21.66 7.30 1.37
C GLN A 182 -20.68 6.32 0.67
N TYR A 183 -19.46 6.76 0.35
CA TYR A 183 -18.42 5.94 -0.28
C TYR A 183 -17.13 6.01 0.54
N TYR A 184 -16.88 4.99 1.36
CA TYR A 184 -15.63 4.85 2.09
C TYR A 184 -14.46 4.69 1.11
N ASP A 185 -13.49 5.60 1.15
CA ASP A 185 -12.28 5.52 0.33
C ASP A 185 -11.25 4.60 1.01
N SER A 186 -10.99 3.42 0.44
CA SER A 186 -10.06 2.44 1.02
C SER A 186 -8.63 2.96 1.13
N ARG A 187 -8.26 3.96 0.33
CA ARG A 187 -6.94 4.63 0.36
C ARG A 187 -6.66 5.27 1.72
N SER A 188 -7.71 5.65 2.46
CA SER A 188 -7.64 6.21 3.83
C SER A 188 -7.07 5.28 4.91
N SER A 189 -7.01 3.98 4.62
CA SER A 189 -6.60 2.92 5.55
C SER A 189 -5.49 2.04 4.99
N SER A 190 -4.95 2.44 3.85
CA SER A 190 -3.80 1.78 3.25
C SER A 190 -2.53 2.19 3.99
N ILE A 191 -1.51 1.34 4.01
CA ILE A 191 -0.17 1.79 4.42
C ILE A 191 0.64 1.85 3.13
N GLU A 192 1.02 3.05 2.73
CA GLU A 192 1.81 3.29 1.53
C GLU A 192 3.29 3.13 1.85
N VAL A 193 4.02 2.50 0.93
CA VAL A 193 5.47 2.30 1.01
C VAL A 193 6.08 2.82 -0.29
N GLN A 194 7.02 3.76 -0.18
CA GLN A 194 7.65 4.43 -1.32
C GLN A 194 9.14 4.15 -1.29
N PHE A 195 9.69 3.54 -2.34
CA PHE A 195 11.14 3.38 -2.46
C PHE A 195 11.72 4.55 -3.25
N LYS A 196 12.86 5.10 -2.78
CA LYS A 196 13.58 6.19 -3.47
C LYS A 196 14.45 5.72 -4.64
N LYS A 197 14.35 4.44 -4.99
CA LYS A 197 15.13 3.76 -6.03
C LYS A 197 14.25 2.75 -6.73
N ASP A 198 14.69 2.34 -7.90
CA ASP A 198 14.15 1.20 -8.62
C ASP A 198 14.05 -0.05 -7.75
N PHE A 199 12.91 -0.74 -7.86
CA PHE A 199 12.62 -1.95 -7.10
C PHE A 199 12.94 -3.19 -7.97
N ASP A 200 13.95 -3.94 -7.55
CA ASP A 200 14.54 -5.05 -8.31
C ASP A 200 13.81 -6.38 -8.07
N LEU A 201 13.18 -6.92 -9.11
CA LEU A 201 12.41 -8.17 -9.05
C LEU A 201 13.29 -9.42 -8.95
N THR A 202 14.59 -9.30 -9.24
CA THR A 202 15.52 -10.43 -9.07
C THR A 202 15.82 -10.71 -7.61
N LYS A 203 15.63 -9.71 -6.75
CA LYS A 203 15.82 -9.78 -5.29
C LYS A 203 14.50 -9.89 -4.55
N ASN A 204 13.45 -9.27 -5.08
CA ASN A 204 12.12 -9.23 -4.50
C ASN A 204 11.15 -10.13 -5.29
N LYS A 205 10.80 -11.27 -4.71
CA LYS A 205 10.04 -12.32 -5.42
C LYS A 205 8.57 -11.94 -5.58
N ILE A 206 8.04 -11.95 -6.80
CA ILE A 206 6.60 -11.92 -7.02
C ILE A 206 6.00 -13.23 -6.49
N ILE A 207 5.08 -13.16 -5.53
CA ILE A 207 4.41 -14.34 -4.94
C ILE A 207 2.97 -14.49 -5.41
N TYR A 208 2.35 -13.41 -5.87
CA TYR A 208 0.99 -13.40 -6.38
C TYR A 208 0.85 -12.42 -7.54
N ALA A 209 0.04 -12.78 -8.52
CA ALA A 209 -0.40 -11.90 -9.60
C ALA A 209 -1.88 -12.13 -9.91
N LEU A 210 -2.65 -11.05 -10.01
CA LEU A 210 -3.99 -11.04 -10.61
C LEU A 210 -3.90 -10.23 -11.91
N ILE A 211 -4.20 -10.90 -13.03
CA ILE A 211 -4.03 -10.37 -14.39
C ILE A 211 -5.30 -10.60 -15.22
N PRO A 212 -5.53 -9.83 -16.29
CA PRO A 212 -6.64 -10.10 -17.19
C PRO A 212 -6.49 -11.46 -17.87
N SER A 213 -7.58 -12.21 -17.99
CA SER A 213 -7.64 -13.54 -18.63
C SER A 213 -7.16 -13.52 -20.07
N ASP A 214 -7.64 -12.55 -20.84
CA ASP A 214 -7.59 -12.55 -22.31
C ASP A 214 -6.18 -12.39 -22.85
N ILE A 215 -5.32 -11.76 -22.05
CA ILE A 215 -3.92 -11.49 -22.37
C ILE A 215 -2.95 -12.04 -21.33
N GLY A 216 -3.46 -12.71 -20.30
CA GLY A 216 -2.64 -13.23 -19.21
C GLY A 216 -1.62 -14.27 -19.67
N ASP A 217 -1.94 -15.05 -20.71
CA ASP A 217 -1.04 -16.06 -21.27
C ASP A 217 0.27 -15.45 -21.83
N LEU A 218 0.25 -14.19 -22.26
CA LEU A 218 1.45 -13.48 -22.75
C LEU A 218 2.50 -13.28 -21.66
N VAL A 219 2.08 -13.24 -20.39
CA VAL A 219 2.95 -12.91 -19.25
C VAL A 219 3.11 -14.06 -18.24
N LYS A 220 2.23 -15.07 -18.26
CA LYS A 220 2.29 -16.23 -17.34
C LYS A 220 3.65 -16.90 -17.33
N THR A 221 4.23 -17.18 -18.50
CA THR A 221 5.56 -17.80 -18.59
C THR A 221 6.63 -16.92 -17.98
N LYS A 222 6.61 -15.60 -18.25
CA LYS A 222 7.58 -14.65 -17.67
C LYS A 222 7.46 -14.56 -16.14
N LEU A 223 6.23 -14.51 -15.62
CA LEU A 223 5.96 -14.56 -14.18
C LEU A 223 6.52 -15.84 -13.54
N LYS A 224 6.31 -16.99 -14.18
CA LYS A 224 6.82 -18.28 -13.71
C LYS A 224 8.34 -18.41 -13.81
N LEU A 225 8.98 -17.74 -14.76
CA LEU A 225 10.44 -17.64 -14.84
C LEU A 225 11.03 -16.82 -13.68
N LEU A 226 10.34 -15.77 -13.23
CA LEU A 226 10.76 -14.97 -12.07
C LEU A 226 10.56 -15.73 -10.76
N ASN A 227 9.42 -16.40 -10.62
CA ASN A 227 9.15 -17.27 -9.49
C ASN A 227 8.26 -18.46 -9.91
N PRO A 228 8.80 -19.70 -9.97
CA PRO A 228 8.02 -20.88 -10.34
C PRO A 228 6.77 -21.09 -9.46
N ASN A 229 6.83 -20.63 -8.21
CA ASN A 229 5.78 -20.78 -7.21
C ASN A 229 4.79 -19.60 -7.17
N VAL A 230 4.93 -18.60 -8.05
CA VAL A 230 3.98 -17.48 -8.10
C VAL A 230 2.56 -18.02 -8.31
N LYS A 231 1.62 -17.60 -7.45
CA LYS A 231 0.20 -17.85 -7.65
C LYS A 231 -0.33 -16.84 -8.65
N ILE A 232 -0.95 -17.32 -9.73
CA ILE A 232 -1.55 -16.47 -10.76
C ILE A 232 -3.04 -16.76 -10.76
N ASP A 233 -3.83 -15.73 -10.50
CA ASP A 233 -5.27 -15.71 -10.75
C ASP A 233 -5.57 -14.79 -11.92
N VAL A 234 -6.72 -14.99 -12.54
CA VAL A 234 -7.18 -14.17 -13.67
C VAL A 234 -8.60 -13.68 -13.45
N TYR A 235 -8.93 -12.54 -14.05
CA TYR A 235 -10.29 -11.99 -14.11
C TYR A 235 -10.69 -11.76 -15.57
N MET A 236 -11.97 -11.87 -15.90
CA MET A 236 -12.50 -11.65 -17.24
C MET A 236 -12.95 -10.19 -17.39
N GLU A 237 -12.54 -9.48 -18.45
CA GLU A 237 -12.95 -8.08 -18.65
C GLU A 237 -14.46 -7.99 -18.96
N GLU A 238 -15.02 -8.96 -19.69
CA GLU A 238 -16.44 -8.97 -20.08
C GLU A 238 -17.43 -9.04 -18.90
N GLU A 239 -16.98 -9.47 -17.72
CA GLU A 239 -17.80 -9.51 -16.51
C GLU A 239 -18.06 -8.10 -15.94
N PHE A 240 -17.36 -7.09 -16.43
CA PHE A 240 -17.35 -5.75 -15.86
C PHE A 240 -17.37 -4.73 -17.03
N GLY A 241 -18.40 -3.89 -17.17
CA GLY A 241 -18.51 -2.93 -18.30
C GLY A 241 -17.43 -1.84 -18.36
N TYR A 242 -17.45 -0.90 -19.32
CA TYR A 242 -16.41 0.15 -19.48
C TYR A 242 -16.56 1.39 -18.56
N GLU A 243 -17.24 1.28 -17.42
CA GLU A 243 -17.58 2.45 -16.56
C GLU A 243 -16.78 2.46 -15.24
N GLU A 244 -16.66 3.61 -14.56
CA GLU A 244 -15.96 3.75 -13.25
C GLU A 244 -16.38 2.69 -12.21
N GLN A 245 -17.63 2.22 -12.29
CA GLN A 245 -18.15 1.15 -11.44
C GLN A 245 -17.37 -0.18 -11.62
N HIS A 246 -16.86 -0.47 -12.82
CA HIS A 246 -16.03 -1.64 -13.13
C HIS A 246 -14.78 -1.71 -12.27
N LEU A 247 -13.98 -0.63 -12.25
CA LEU A 247 -12.71 -0.62 -11.53
C LEU A 247 -12.93 -0.81 -10.03
N ARG A 248 -14.07 -0.35 -9.51
CA ARG A 248 -14.48 -0.55 -8.12
C ARG A 248 -14.89 -2.01 -7.85
N ASP A 249 -15.61 -2.63 -8.77
CA ASP A 249 -16.04 -4.03 -8.64
C ASP A 249 -14.83 -4.97 -8.75
N LEU A 250 -13.96 -4.73 -9.74
CA LEU A 250 -12.70 -5.46 -9.89
C LEU A 250 -11.77 -5.26 -8.68
N LEU A 251 -11.63 -4.03 -8.16
CA LEU A 251 -10.86 -3.80 -6.94
C LEU A 251 -11.46 -4.55 -5.74
N THR A 252 -12.79 -4.67 -5.68
CA THR A 252 -13.49 -5.43 -4.64
C THR A 252 -13.18 -6.92 -4.74
N GLU A 253 -13.26 -7.48 -5.95
CA GLU A 253 -12.92 -8.89 -6.20
C GLU A 253 -11.43 -9.16 -5.93
N ALA A 254 -10.55 -8.30 -6.42
CA ALA A 254 -9.11 -8.38 -6.17
C ALA A 254 -8.82 -8.42 -4.67
N LYS A 255 -9.49 -7.58 -3.86
CA LYS A 255 -9.37 -7.63 -2.39
C LYS A 255 -9.82 -8.97 -1.82
N VAL A 256 -10.87 -9.59 -2.34
CA VAL A 256 -11.33 -10.92 -1.88
C VAL A 256 -10.30 -11.99 -2.23
N MET A 257 -9.83 -12.05 -3.48
CA MET A 257 -8.85 -13.04 -3.93
C MET A 257 -7.53 -12.90 -3.18
N VAL A 258 -7.03 -11.68 -3.06
CA VAL A 258 -5.78 -11.37 -2.35
C VAL A 258 -5.92 -11.67 -0.86
N ARG A 259 -7.06 -11.35 -0.23
CA ARG A 259 -7.33 -11.74 1.15
C ARG A 259 -7.27 -13.26 1.32
N ASN A 260 -7.92 -14.02 0.44
CA ASN A 260 -7.91 -15.48 0.51
C ASN A 260 -6.49 -16.03 0.37
N PHE A 261 -5.70 -15.49 -0.57
CA PHE A 261 -4.29 -15.85 -0.72
C PHE A 261 -3.49 -15.58 0.57
N LEU A 262 -3.63 -14.38 1.15
CA LEU A 262 -2.94 -14.02 2.39
C LEU A 262 -3.36 -14.90 3.58
N GLU A 263 -4.66 -15.22 3.68
CA GLU A 263 -5.21 -16.07 4.73
C GLU A 263 -4.66 -17.50 4.65
N VAL A 264 -4.71 -18.12 3.46
CA VAL A 264 -4.20 -19.49 3.23
C VAL A 264 -2.69 -19.60 3.47
N ASN A 265 -1.93 -18.54 3.20
CA ASN A 265 -0.48 -18.49 3.46
C ASN A 265 -0.15 -18.01 4.89
N GLY A 266 -1.18 -17.86 5.75
CA GLY A 266 -1.03 -17.57 7.17
C GLY A 266 -0.49 -16.18 7.47
N TYR A 267 -0.70 -15.19 6.59
CA TYR A 267 -0.37 -13.80 6.86
C TYR A 267 -1.37 -13.13 7.81
N PHE A 268 -2.54 -13.73 8.01
CA PHE A 268 -3.51 -13.30 9.00
C PHE A 268 -3.42 -14.14 10.27
N ASN A 269 -3.43 -13.42 11.39
CA ASN A 269 -3.50 -13.88 12.75
C ASN A 269 -4.76 -13.34 13.44
#